data_AF-A0A1M4T0G4-F1
#
_entry.id   AF-A0A1M4T0G4-F1
#
_cell.length_a   1.000
_cell.length_b   1.000
_cell.length_c   1.000
_cell.angle_alpha   90.00
_cell.angle_beta   90.00
_cell.angle_gamma   90.00
#
_symmetry.space_group_name_H-M   'P 1'
#
loop_
_entity.id
_entity.type
_entity.pdbx_description
1 polymer ?
#
loop_
_entity_poly.entity_id
_entity_poly.type
_entity_poly.pdbx_seq_one_letter_code
_entity_poly.pdbx_strand_id
1 'polypeptide(L)'
;MRIMKKFREKWLFLGFKMASVFLILMFSAGCVMGNQIEAKNNKSLPVKSNPLSVTPRIEQLRPNLSKNIVVYFNPHADDEVLTFGVPIRNDLRANKEVYVVLISPGEDSIARDVVNGRFDDESFHPEKKGQPQWCKMHKRFHVPSLEGYKPLTKKAFGRERIHEFFRSSISLGVPKNHLFYYTFPNGKFRYPEIKMMMKDWVSLFPNATYKTMSKKDIHVDHAILGRVMGDLYHEHQMKNAIHYVSVATRNSKKVKFKKHTLITLKNRQDRHKIRKAIHVYERWNPAKHSFALGFHSVPEQFHSLENKMNVIETAE
;
A
#
# COMPACT_ATOMS: atom_id res chain seq x y z
N MET A 1 22.71 62.77 15.06
CA MET A 1 22.01 63.08 13.79
C MET A 1 21.38 61.78 13.28
N ARG A 2 20.16 61.44 13.73
CA ARG A 2 18.90 61.60 12.97
C ARG A 2 18.99 61.00 11.55
N ILE A 3 18.49 59.78 11.37
CA ILE A 3 17.14 59.47 10.86
C ILE A 3 17.01 59.69 9.34
N MET A 4 16.83 58.56 8.64
CA MET A 4 16.09 58.34 7.38
C MET A 4 16.54 59.01 6.07
N LYS A 5 16.95 58.16 5.13
CA LYS A 5 16.13 57.71 3.97
C LYS A 5 16.90 56.58 3.27
N LYS A 6 16.56 55.29 3.43
CA LYS A 6 15.43 54.59 2.78
C LYS A 6 15.22 55.06 1.34
N PHE A 7 15.66 54.25 0.37
CA PHE A 7 14.99 53.89 -0.90
C PHE A 7 16.01 53.51 -1.97
N ARG A 8 16.54 52.29 -1.88
CA ARG A 8 17.02 51.45 -3.01
C ARG A 8 17.59 50.18 -2.38
N GLU A 9 17.46 49.04 -3.06
CA GLU A 9 17.90 47.70 -2.63
C GLU A 9 16.92 46.84 -1.81
N LYS A 10 15.62 46.89 -2.14
CA LYS A 10 14.68 45.79 -1.85
C LYS A 10 13.73 45.55 -3.01
N TRP A 11 14.23 45.06 -4.15
CA TRP A 11 13.41 44.54 -5.25
C TRP A 11 14.20 43.55 -6.12
N LEU A 12 14.69 42.43 -5.54
CA LEU A 12 15.15 41.27 -6.34
C LEU A 12 15.19 39.93 -5.57
N PHE A 13 14.66 39.85 -4.36
CA PHE A 13 14.66 38.61 -3.56
C PHE A 13 13.33 38.41 -2.81
N LEU A 14 12.22 38.36 -3.55
CA LEU A 14 10.97 37.77 -3.03
C LEU A 14 10.02 37.50 -4.21
N GLY A 15 10.00 36.27 -4.72
CA GLY A 15 9.12 35.94 -5.83
C GLY A 15 9.19 34.50 -6.31
N PHE A 16 9.31 33.51 -5.42
CA PHE A 16 9.10 32.10 -5.78
C PHE A 16 8.67 31.24 -4.57
N LYS A 17 7.61 31.69 -3.89
CA LYS A 17 6.77 30.82 -3.04
C LYS A 17 5.34 31.33 -3.17
N MET A 18 4.39 30.41 -3.29
CA MET A 18 2.92 30.58 -3.35
C MET A 18 2.31 30.51 -4.76
N ALA A 19 2.06 29.29 -5.24
CA ALA A 19 0.92 28.97 -6.10
C ALA A 19 0.72 27.44 -6.15
N SER A 20 0.07 26.86 -5.14
CA SER A 20 -0.47 25.49 -5.19
C SER A 20 -1.50 25.29 -4.09
N VAL A 21 -2.58 26.07 -4.10
CA VAL A 21 -3.82 25.74 -3.37
C VAL A 21 -5.01 26.34 -4.14
N PHE A 22 -6.05 25.52 -4.34
CA PHE A 22 -7.39 25.81 -4.87
C PHE A 22 -7.58 25.97 -6.39
N LEU A 23 -8.15 24.95 -7.03
CA LEU A 23 -9.45 25.12 -7.70
C LEU A 23 -10.23 23.79 -7.75
N ILE A 24 -11.40 23.80 -7.12
CA ILE A 24 -12.49 22.83 -7.21
C ILE A 24 -13.65 23.56 -7.91
N LEU A 25 -14.47 22.80 -8.66
CA LEU A 25 -15.79 23.11 -9.27
C LEU A 25 -15.80 23.78 -10.65
N MET A 26 -16.15 22.98 -11.66
CA MET A 26 -17.48 22.97 -12.33
C MET A 26 -17.33 22.24 -13.68
N PHE A 27 -18.15 21.23 -13.94
CA PHE A 27 -18.93 21.08 -15.19
C PHE A 27 -19.69 19.75 -15.13
N SER A 28 -21.01 19.88 -14.96
CA SER A 28 -22.00 18.86 -15.25
C SER A 28 -22.97 19.44 -16.27
N ALA A 29 -23.10 18.81 -17.44
CA ALA A 29 -24.37 18.53 -18.12
C ALA A 29 -24.13 18.05 -19.57
N GLY A 30 -24.75 16.91 -19.91
CA GLY A 30 -25.28 16.62 -21.24
C GLY A 30 -24.32 16.02 -22.28
N CYS A 31 -24.45 14.72 -22.56
CA CYS A 31 -25.37 14.26 -23.59
C CYS A 31 -25.31 12.72 -23.68
N VAL A 32 -26.49 12.10 -23.61
CA VAL A 32 -26.72 10.66 -23.78
C VAL A 32 -26.95 10.41 -25.26
N MET A 33 -26.14 9.57 -25.89
CA MET A 33 -26.57 8.76 -27.04
C MET A 33 -25.92 7.39 -26.94
N GLY A 34 -26.77 6.37 -26.92
CA GLY A 34 -26.38 4.97 -26.84
C GLY A 34 -25.80 4.47 -28.15
N ASN A 35 -25.03 3.39 -28.05
CA ASN A 35 -24.97 2.38 -29.09
C ASN A 35 -24.66 1.03 -28.44
N GLN A 36 -25.56 0.09 -28.68
CA GLN A 36 -25.37 -1.33 -28.42
C GLN A 36 -24.25 -1.83 -29.33
N ILE A 37 -23.27 -2.54 -28.76
CA ILE A 37 -22.36 -3.39 -29.53
C ILE A 37 -22.36 -4.78 -28.89
N GLU A 38 -22.67 -5.74 -29.75
CA GLU A 38 -22.87 -7.16 -29.52
C GLU A 38 -21.71 -7.86 -28.80
N ALA A 39 -22.08 -8.74 -27.87
CA ALA A 39 -21.17 -9.69 -27.25
C ALA A 39 -20.79 -10.80 -28.25
N LYS A 40 -19.56 -10.74 -28.78
CA LYS A 40 -18.95 -11.88 -29.48
C LYS A 40 -18.09 -12.70 -28.52
N ASN A 41 -18.54 -13.94 -28.34
CA ASN A 41 -17.84 -15.07 -27.75
C ASN A 41 -16.35 -15.10 -28.13
N ASN A 42 -15.46 -15.00 -27.15
CA ASN A 42 -14.05 -15.28 -27.34
C ASN A 42 -13.64 -16.45 -26.43
N LYS A 43 -13.55 -17.64 -27.01
CA LYS A 43 -12.99 -18.83 -26.38
C LYS A 43 -11.53 -18.54 -26.02
N SER A 44 -11.20 -18.56 -24.73
CA SER A 44 -9.86 -18.33 -24.24
C SER A 44 -8.93 -19.51 -24.57
N LEU A 45 -7.84 -19.21 -25.28
CA LEU A 45 -6.71 -20.13 -25.47
C LEU A 45 -5.96 -20.34 -24.14
N PRO A 46 -5.32 -21.52 -23.92
CA PRO A 46 -4.72 -21.85 -22.65
C PRO A 46 -3.41 -21.08 -22.44
N VAL A 47 -3.43 -20.15 -21.46
CA VAL A 47 -2.24 -19.42 -21.03
C VAL A 47 -1.42 -20.33 -20.12
N LYS A 48 -0.17 -20.59 -20.51
CA LYS A 48 0.85 -21.29 -19.70
C LYS A 48 0.94 -20.65 -18.31
N SER A 49 0.83 -21.47 -17.27
CA SER A 49 0.67 -21.07 -15.87
C SER A 49 1.86 -20.28 -15.32
N ASN A 50 1.60 -19.04 -14.92
CA ASN A 50 2.50 -18.20 -14.12
C ASN A 50 2.55 -18.73 -12.66
N PRO A 51 3.67 -18.60 -11.93
CA PRO A 51 3.81 -19.07 -10.54
C PRO A 51 2.93 -18.35 -9.49
N LEU A 52 2.17 -17.33 -9.89
CA LEU A 52 1.10 -16.71 -9.09
C LEU A 52 -0.25 -17.45 -9.14
N SER A 53 -0.37 -18.52 -9.94
CA SER A 53 -1.66 -19.22 -10.16
C SER A 53 -2.20 -20.03 -8.97
N VAL A 54 -1.57 -19.96 -7.79
CA VAL A 54 -2.00 -20.69 -6.60
C VAL A 54 -2.09 -19.76 -5.38
N THR A 55 -2.69 -18.59 -5.55
CA THR A 55 -3.23 -17.90 -4.38
C THR A 55 -4.49 -18.64 -3.94
N PRO A 56 -4.59 -19.04 -2.66
CA PRO A 56 -5.77 -19.73 -2.19
C PRO A 56 -6.98 -18.85 -2.43
N ARG A 57 -8.05 -19.46 -2.95
CA ARG A 57 -9.35 -18.79 -3.02
C ARG A 57 -9.95 -18.80 -1.62
N ILE A 58 -10.60 -17.71 -1.20
CA ILE A 58 -11.18 -17.63 0.15
C ILE A 58 -12.20 -18.77 0.37
N GLU A 59 -12.87 -19.20 -0.69
CA GLU A 59 -13.83 -20.32 -0.71
C GLU A 59 -13.20 -21.68 -0.44
N GLN A 60 -11.88 -21.81 -0.58
CA GLN A 60 -11.13 -23.05 -0.29
C GLN A 60 -10.71 -23.14 1.18
N LEU A 61 -10.85 -22.04 1.95
CA LEU A 61 -10.52 -22.07 3.37
C LEU A 61 -11.52 -22.93 4.14
N ARG A 62 -10.98 -23.75 5.03
CA ARG A 62 -11.74 -24.51 6.02
C ARG A 62 -11.42 -23.91 7.39
N PRO A 63 -12.23 -22.98 7.89
CA PRO A 63 -11.89 -22.22 9.09
C PRO A 63 -11.92 -23.13 10.31
N ASN A 64 -10.83 -23.17 11.07
CA ASN A 64 -10.85 -23.76 12.40
C ASN A 64 -11.27 -22.70 13.42
N LEU A 65 -12.57 -22.62 13.70
CA LEU A 65 -13.15 -21.61 14.59
C LEU A 65 -12.71 -21.74 16.06
N SER A 66 -12.03 -22.82 16.44
CA SER A 66 -11.43 -22.96 17.77
C SER A 66 -10.11 -22.20 17.93
N LYS A 67 -9.54 -21.69 16.82
CA LYS A 67 -8.27 -20.96 16.82
C LYS A 67 -8.48 -19.47 17.04
N ASN A 68 -7.49 -18.82 17.66
CA ASN A 68 -7.46 -17.36 17.78
C ASN A 68 -6.98 -16.77 16.45
N ILE A 69 -7.92 -16.37 15.61
CA ILE A 69 -7.66 -15.90 14.25
C ILE A 69 -7.50 -14.38 14.23
N VAL A 70 -6.53 -13.90 13.46
CA VAL A 70 -6.33 -12.48 13.18
C VAL A 70 -6.24 -12.27 11.68
N VAL A 71 -7.03 -11.32 11.16
CA VAL A 71 -7.03 -10.95 9.75
C VAL A 71 -6.56 -9.51 9.59
N TYR A 72 -5.50 -9.33 8.80
CA TYR A 72 -4.99 -8.01 8.42
C TYR A 72 -5.48 -7.63 7.03
N PHE A 73 -6.29 -6.58 6.95
CA PHE A 73 -6.64 -5.95 5.67
C PHE A 73 -5.56 -4.93 5.30
N ASN A 74 -4.68 -5.36 4.40
CA ASN A 74 -3.48 -4.65 4.00
C ASN A 74 -3.72 -3.84 2.71
N PRO A 75 -3.74 -2.50 2.76
CA PRO A 75 -4.16 -1.68 1.61
C PRO A 75 -3.25 -1.90 0.39
N HIS A 76 -1.93 -1.71 0.56
CA HIS A 76 -0.94 -1.80 -0.51
C HIS A 76 0.26 -2.66 -0.10
N ALA A 77 1.01 -3.13 -1.09
CA ALA A 77 2.20 -3.95 -0.88
C ALA A 77 3.36 -3.10 -0.35
N ASP A 78 3.71 -3.27 0.94
CA ASP A 78 4.72 -2.60 1.77
C ASP A 78 4.13 -2.30 3.16
N ASP A 79 2.84 -1.97 3.23
CA ASP A 79 2.09 -1.70 4.46
C ASP A 79 2.14 -2.87 5.47
N GLU A 80 2.25 -4.11 4.98
CA GLU A 80 2.29 -5.30 5.83
C GLU A 80 3.57 -5.34 6.67
N VAL A 81 4.63 -4.70 6.19
CA VAL A 81 5.87 -4.49 6.94
C VAL A 81 5.81 -3.16 7.66
N LEU A 82 5.59 -2.07 6.92
CA LEU A 82 5.70 -0.69 7.41
C LEU A 82 4.83 -0.44 8.63
N THR A 83 3.58 -0.89 8.59
CA THR A 83 2.60 -0.65 9.65
C THR A 83 2.22 -1.91 10.41
N PHE A 84 2.18 -3.06 9.74
CA PHE A 84 1.73 -4.29 10.38
C PHE A 84 2.86 -5.23 10.81
N GLY A 85 4.12 -4.98 10.45
CA GLY A 85 5.22 -5.91 10.70
C GLY A 85 5.40 -6.23 12.19
N VAL A 86 5.35 -5.21 13.06
CA VAL A 86 5.42 -5.38 14.51
C VAL A 86 4.23 -6.17 15.07
N PRO A 87 2.96 -5.76 14.85
CA PRO A 87 1.83 -6.50 15.40
C PRO A 87 1.69 -7.90 14.80
N ILE A 88 2.00 -8.12 13.51
CA ILE A 88 1.99 -9.47 12.89
C ILE A 88 2.95 -10.40 13.65
N ARG A 89 4.17 -9.94 13.94
CA ARG A 89 5.14 -10.74 14.72
C ARG A 89 4.64 -11.02 16.13
N ASN A 90 4.04 -10.02 16.79
CA ASN A 90 3.46 -10.20 18.11
C ASN A 90 2.31 -11.22 18.13
N ASP A 91 1.44 -11.21 17.13
CA ASP A 91 0.32 -12.15 17.04
C ASP A 91 0.78 -13.56 16.69
N LEU A 92 1.72 -13.72 15.75
CA LEU A 92 2.35 -15.01 15.46
C LEU A 92 3.03 -15.60 16.70
N ARG A 93 3.70 -14.76 17.51
CA ARG A 93 4.31 -15.20 18.79
C ARG A 93 3.29 -15.60 19.84
N ALA A 94 2.12 -14.98 19.83
CA ALA A 94 1.02 -15.36 20.68
C ALA A 94 0.27 -16.61 20.17
N ASN A 95 0.86 -17.35 19.21
CA ASN A 95 0.30 -18.55 18.60
C ASN A 95 -1.07 -18.33 17.96
N LYS A 96 -1.33 -17.10 17.48
CA LYS A 96 -2.53 -16.77 16.72
C LYS A 96 -2.37 -17.21 15.28
N GLU A 97 -3.49 -17.54 14.67
CA GLU A 97 -3.56 -17.85 13.25
C GLU A 97 -3.73 -16.57 12.45
N VAL A 98 -2.62 -16.12 11.84
CA VAL A 98 -2.57 -14.82 11.16
C VAL A 98 -2.80 -15.00 9.66
N TYR A 99 -3.76 -14.23 9.14
CA TYR A 99 -4.06 -14.05 7.72
C TYR A 99 -3.73 -12.62 7.31
N VAL A 100 -3.11 -12.45 6.15
CA VAL A 100 -2.80 -11.12 5.58
C VAL A 100 -3.38 -11.03 4.18
N VAL A 101 -4.20 -10.00 3.96
CA VAL A 101 -5.03 -9.84 2.77
C VAL A 101 -4.64 -8.53 2.10
N LEU A 102 -3.90 -8.60 1.01
CA LEU A 102 -3.56 -7.43 0.19
C LEU A 102 -4.78 -6.97 -0.62
N ILE A 103 -5.18 -5.71 -0.53
CA ILE A 103 -6.41 -5.23 -1.17
C ILE A 103 -6.15 -4.73 -2.60
N SER A 104 -5.02 -4.04 -2.81
CA SER A 104 -4.60 -3.51 -4.11
C SER A 104 -3.20 -3.99 -4.51
N PRO A 105 -2.94 -4.23 -5.80
CA PRO A 105 -1.59 -4.46 -6.33
C PRO A 105 -0.67 -3.24 -6.19
N GLY A 106 -1.23 -2.05 -5.97
CA GLY A 106 -0.46 -0.82 -5.81
C GLY A 106 0.16 -0.34 -7.13
N GLU A 107 -0.52 -0.55 -8.26
CA GLU A 107 0.03 -0.34 -9.60
C GLU A 107 0.31 1.13 -9.98
N ASP A 108 -0.29 2.08 -9.27
CA ASP A 108 -0.08 3.52 -9.48
C ASP A 108 0.99 4.04 -8.53
N SER A 109 2.26 4.00 -8.96
CA SER A 109 3.39 4.59 -8.24
C SER A 109 4.45 5.14 -9.20
N ILE A 110 5.04 6.28 -8.82
CA ILE A 110 6.19 6.88 -9.52
C ILE A 110 7.40 5.93 -9.57
N ALA A 111 7.46 4.94 -8.67
CA ALA A 111 8.52 3.93 -8.68
C ALA A 111 8.55 3.15 -9.99
N ARG A 112 7.41 2.98 -10.68
CA ARG A 112 7.38 2.35 -12.01
C ARG A 112 8.19 3.15 -13.02
N ASP A 113 7.99 4.47 -13.05
CA ASP A 113 8.70 5.37 -13.95
C ASP A 113 10.20 5.41 -13.60
N VAL A 114 10.54 5.33 -12.31
CA VAL A 114 11.93 5.24 -11.83
C VAL A 114 12.61 3.98 -12.32
N VAL A 115 12.00 2.80 -12.15
CA VAL A 115 12.61 1.53 -12.60
C VAL A 115 12.58 1.41 -14.13
N ASN A 116 11.62 2.02 -14.82
CA ASN A 116 11.65 2.09 -16.29
C ASN A 116 12.71 3.10 -16.81
N GLY A 117 13.20 3.97 -15.92
CA GLY A 117 14.18 5.02 -16.24
C GLY A 117 13.64 6.20 -17.03
N ARG A 118 12.33 6.23 -17.31
CA ARG A 118 11.65 7.26 -18.10
C ARG A 118 10.14 7.23 -17.89
N PHE A 119 9.50 8.33 -18.24
CA PHE A 119 8.04 8.41 -18.31
C PHE A 119 7.53 7.83 -19.64
N ASP A 120 6.34 7.23 -19.61
CA ASP A 120 5.62 6.66 -20.75
C ASP A 120 4.11 6.99 -20.67
N ASP A 121 3.31 6.43 -21.58
CA ASP A 121 1.86 6.68 -21.66
C ASP A 121 1.07 6.23 -20.43
N GLU A 122 1.62 5.27 -19.67
CA GLU A 122 1.00 4.77 -18.45
C GLU A 122 1.53 5.51 -17.20
N SER A 123 2.44 6.47 -17.32
CA SER A 123 3.00 7.19 -16.17
C SER A 123 1.94 7.97 -15.40
N PHE A 124 2.22 8.25 -14.12
CA PHE A 124 1.39 9.16 -13.32
C PHE A 124 1.40 10.58 -13.90
N HIS A 125 2.49 10.94 -14.58
CA HIS A 125 2.70 12.19 -15.30
C HIS A 125 2.85 11.94 -16.81
N PRO A 126 1.76 11.60 -17.54
CA PRO A 126 1.83 11.29 -18.97
C PRO A 126 2.32 12.48 -19.80
N GLU A 127 2.15 13.71 -19.31
CA GLU A 127 2.68 14.93 -19.93
C GLU A 127 4.21 14.96 -20.02
N LYS A 128 4.90 14.11 -19.25
CA LYS A 128 6.36 13.98 -19.25
C LYS A 128 6.86 12.85 -20.13
N LYS A 129 5.99 12.19 -20.91
CA LYS A 129 6.33 11.05 -21.76
C LYS A 129 7.66 11.25 -22.50
N GLY A 130 8.53 10.24 -22.41
CA GLY A 130 9.85 10.23 -23.04
C GLY A 130 10.95 10.92 -22.23
N GLN A 131 10.61 11.74 -21.23
CA GLN A 131 11.60 12.35 -20.35
C GLN A 131 12.25 11.28 -19.45
N PRO A 132 13.56 11.38 -19.18
CA PRO A 132 14.25 10.43 -18.32
C PRO A 132 13.86 10.64 -16.85
N GLN A 133 13.83 9.55 -16.07
CA GLN A 133 13.49 9.56 -14.65
C GLN A 133 14.66 9.04 -13.81
N TRP A 134 15.21 9.92 -12.97
CA TRP A 134 16.39 9.62 -12.16
C TRP A 134 16.06 8.73 -10.96
N CYS A 135 16.84 7.65 -10.77
CA CYS A 135 16.78 6.84 -9.58
C CYS A 135 17.71 7.40 -8.50
N LYS A 136 17.13 7.96 -7.45
CA LYS A 136 17.89 8.46 -6.29
C LYS A 136 18.63 7.34 -5.54
N MET A 137 18.00 6.16 -5.42
CA MET A 137 18.56 5.03 -4.68
C MET A 137 19.86 4.51 -5.33
N HIS A 138 19.84 4.29 -6.65
CA HIS A 138 20.98 3.77 -7.38
C HIS A 138 21.89 4.85 -7.98
N LYS A 139 21.52 6.12 -7.83
CA LYS A 139 22.24 7.27 -8.40
C LYS A 139 22.51 7.13 -9.90
N ARG A 140 21.50 6.68 -10.66
CA ARG A 140 21.56 6.49 -12.11
C ARG A 140 20.18 6.54 -12.74
N PHE A 141 20.12 6.60 -14.06
CA PHE A 141 18.93 6.25 -14.83
C PHE A 141 18.94 4.74 -15.07
N HIS A 142 17.80 4.08 -14.85
CA HIS A 142 17.65 2.68 -15.21
C HIS A 142 17.52 2.53 -16.71
N VAL A 143 18.14 1.48 -17.26
CA VAL A 143 18.01 1.13 -18.68
C VAL A 143 17.61 -0.34 -18.74
N PRO A 144 16.31 -0.65 -18.79
CA PRO A 144 15.82 -2.03 -18.65
C PRO A 144 16.51 -3.04 -19.58
N SER A 145 16.79 -2.66 -20.83
CA SER A 145 17.48 -3.53 -21.79
C SER A 145 18.90 -3.90 -21.37
N LEU A 146 19.66 -2.97 -20.78
CA LEU A 146 21.01 -3.23 -20.27
C LEU A 146 20.98 -3.98 -18.93
N GLU A 147 19.90 -3.85 -18.19
CA GLU A 147 19.71 -4.47 -16.88
C GLU A 147 18.97 -5.82 -16.95
N GLY A 148 18.66 -6.29 -18.16
CA GLY A 148 18.12 -7.63 -18.41
C GLY A 148 16.61 -7.77 -18.15
N TYR A 149 15.82 -6.71 -18.28
CA TYR A 149 14.35 -6.78 -18.18
C TYR A 149 13.64 -5.86 -19.18
N LYS A 150 12.34 -6.09 -19.37
CA LYS A 150 11.49 -5.21 -20.18
C LYS A 150 10.93 -4.09 -19.30
N PRO A 151 10.76 -2.86 -19.82
CA PRO A 151 10.01 -1.83 -19.12
C PRO A 151 8.67 -2.37 -18.59
N LEU A 152 8.38 -2.10 -17.33
CA LEU A 152 7.18 -2.58 -16.66
C LEU A 152 5.98 -1.73 -17.09
N THR A 153 4.96 -2.37 -17.66
CA THR A 153 3.62 -1.78 -17.73
C THR A 153 3.02 -1.67 -16.33
N LYS A 154 1.97 -0.86 -16.14
CA LYS A 154 1.22 -0.78 -14.87
C LYS A 154 0.82 -2.15 -14.35
N LYS A 155 0.26 -2.99 -15.22
CA LYS A 155 -0.13 -4.36 -14.88
C LYS A 155 1.06 -5.22 -14.46
N ALA A 156 2.20 -5.11 -15.15
CA ALA A 156 3.40 -5.85 -14.79
C ALA A 156 3.97 -5.36 -13.46
N PHE A 157 4.01 -4.06 -13.23
CA PHE A 157 4.46 -3.44 -12.00
C PHE A 157 3.61 -3.86 -10.80
N GLY A 158 2.27 -3.80 -10.89
CA GLY A 158 1.38 -4.28 -9.83
C GLY A 158 1.59 -5.77 -9.52
N ARG A 159 1.82 -6.60 -10.54
CA ARG A 159 2.16 -8.02 -10.35
C ARG A 159 3.48 -8.22 -9.59
N GLU A 160 4.51 -7.42 -9.89
CA GLU A 160 5.79 -7.51 -9.17
C GLU A 160 5.68 -6.98 -7.73
N ARG A 161 4.85 -5.96 -7.47
CA ARG A 161 4.53 -5.52 -6.11
C ARG A 161 3.84 -6.62 -5.30
N ILE A 162 2.92 -7.37 -5.91
CA ILE A 162 2.31 -8.55 -5.29
C ILE A 162 3.39 -9.58 -4.93
N HIS A 163 4.37 -9.84 -5.81
CA HIS A 163 5.48 -10.75 -5.49
C HIS A 163 6.31 -10.27 -4.29
N GLU A 164 6.59 -8.96 -4.19
CA GLU A 164 7.28 -8.39 -3.02
C GLU A 164 6.45 -8.59 -1.75
N PHE A 165 5.15 -8.31 -1.79
CA PHE A 165 4.23 -8.55 -0.66
C PHE A 165 4.26 -10.00 -0.16
N PHE A 166 4.18 -10.99 -1.07
CA PHE A 166 4.23 -12.40 -0.68
C PHE A 166 5.57 -12.76 -0.03
N ARG A 167 6.70 -12.39 -0.66
CA ARG A 167 8.04 -12.69 -0.15
C ARG A 167 8.30 -12.02 1.20
N SER A 168 7.83 -10.79 1.34
CA SER A 168 7.91 -9.98 2.55
C SER A 168 7.10 -10.60 3.69
N SER A 169 5.82 -10.92 3.44
CA SER A 169 4.93 -11.55 4.42
C SER A 169 5.44 -12.92 4.88
N ILE A 170 5.99 -13.73 3.97
CA ILE A 170 6.65 -15.00 4.33
C ILE A 170 7.89 -14.76 5.19
N SER A 171 8.64 -13.70 4.94
CA SER A 171 9.80 -13.31 5.76
C SER A 171 9.39 -12.87 7.17
N LEU A 172 8.22 -12.25 7.32
CA LEU A 172 7.55 -12.03 8.61
C LEU A 172 7.08 -13.32 9.27
N GLY A 173 7.06 -14.46 8.58
CA GLY A 173 6.68 -15.76 9.10
C GLY A 173 5.20 -16.11 8.93
N VAL A 174 4.45 -15.37 8.11
CA VAL A 174 3.07 -15.74 7.77
C VAL A 174 3.10 -16.91 6.77
N PRO A 175 2.33 -18.00 7.02
CA PRO A 175 2.25 -19.13 6.09
C PRO A 175 1.76 -18.70 4.69
N LYS A 176 2.31 -19.28 3.63
CA LYS A 176 1.94 -18.92 2.24
C LYS A 176 0.45 -19.10 1.96
N ASN A 177 -0.17 -20.14 2.52
CA ASN A 177 -1.60 -20.41 2.39
C ASN A 177 -2.49 -19.48 3.25
N HIS A 178 -1.90 -18.55 4.01
CA HIS A 178 -2.61 -17.52 4.78
C HIS A 178 -2.45 -16.13 4.14
N LEU A 179 -1.92 -16.07 2.92
CA LEU A 179 -1.69 -14.84 2.16
C LEU A 179 -2.64 -14.79 0.98
N PHE A 180 -3.41 -13.71 0.95
CA PHE A 180 -4.47 -13.48 -0.03
C PHE A 180 -4.26 -12.11 -0.68
N TYR A 181 -4.78 -11.95 -1.89
CA TYR A 181 -4.83 -10.64 -2.50
C TYR A 181 -6.09 -10.44 -3.34
N TYR A 182 -6.52 -9.19 -3.43
CA TYR A 182 -7.50 -8.68 -4.38
C TYR A 182 -6.80 -7.74 -5.38
N THR A 183 -7.53 -7.37 -6.42
CA THR A 183 -7.06 -6.45 -7.45
C THR A 183 -7.92 -5.19 -7.51
N PHE A 184 -8.32 -4.66 -6.34
CA PHE A 184 -9.05 -3.39 -6.31
C PHE A 184 -8.13 -2.29 -6.85
N PRO A 185 -8.63 -1.38 -7.71
CA PRO A 185 -7.78 -0.37 -8.32
C PRO A 185 -7.21 0.59 -7.27
N ASN A 186 -5.91 0.82 -7.34
CA ASN A 186 -5.20 1.73 -6.44
C ASN A 186 -5.79 3.15 -6.46
N GLY A 187 -5.95 3.77 -5.30
CA GLY A 187 -6.51 5.12 -5.12
C GLY A 187 -8.01 5.24 -5.35
N LYS A 188 -8.72 4.13 -5.59
CA LYS A 188 -10.13 4.12 -6.01
C LYS A 188 -10.97 3.13 -5.21
N PHE A 189 -10.59 2.82 -3.96
CA PHE A 189 -11.42 1.97 -3.12
C PHE A 189 -12.81 2.56 -2.96
N ARG A 190 -13.84 1.74 -3.16
CA ARG A 190 -15.23 2.16 -2.97
C ARG A 190 -15.78 1.48 -1.74
N TYR A 191 -16.41 2.27 -0.88
CA TYR A 191 -17.01 1.80 0.35
C TYR A 191 -17.86 0.51 0.21
N PRO A 192 -18.83 0.40 -0.73
CA PRO A 192 -19.67 -0.81 -0.82
C PRO A 192 -18.86 -2.07 -1.19
N GLU A 193 -17.87 -1.94 -2.06
CA GLU A 193 -17.02 -3.05 -2.50
C GLU A 193 -16.14 -3.55 -1.35
N ILE A 194 -15.54 -2.61 -0.61
CA ILE A 194 -14.74 -2.92 0.58
C ILE A 194 -15.61 -3.52 1.70
N LYS A 195 -16.82 -2.99 1.93
CA LYS A 195 -17.77 -3.54 2.92
C LYS A 195 -18.16 -4.97 2.59
N MET A 196 -18.45 -5.27 1.32
CA MET A 196 -18.76 -6.62 0.87
C MET A 196 -17.58 -7.57 1.10
N MET A 197 -16.38 -7.18 0.66
CA MET A 197 -15.16 -7.97 0.88
C MET A 197 -14.91 -8.25 2.37
N MET A 198 -14.99 -7.25 3.24
CA MET A 198 -14.80 -7.46 4.68
C MET A 198 -15.87 -8.37 5.28
N LYS A 199 -17.12 -8.28 4.80
CA LYS A 199 -18.22 -9.17 5.24
C LYS A 199 -17.98 -10.62 4.85
N ASP A 200 -17.34 -10.90 3.72
CA ASP A 200 -16.98 -12.27 3.34
C ASP A 200 -15.98 -12.88 4.34
N TRP A 201 -14.97 -12.10 4.75
CA TRP A 201 -14.01 -12.51 5.79
C TRP A 201 -14.66 -12.66 7.16
N VAL A 202 -15.55 -11.73 7.54
CA VAL A 202 -16.32 -11.80 8.79
C VAL A 202 -17.22 -13.03 8.84
N SER A 203 -17.88 -13.37 7.72
CA SER A 203 -18.69 -14.58 7.61
C SER A 203 -17.86 -15.84 7.80
N LEU A 204 -16.64 -15.86 7.23
CA LEU A 204 -15.72 -16.98 7.36
C LEU A 204 -15.12 -17.12 8.77
N PHE A 205 -14.83 -15.99 9.43
CA PHE A 205 -14.20 -15.96 10.75
C PHE A 205 -14.93 -15.01 11.72
N PRO A 206 -16.15 -15.34 12.18
CA PRO A 206 -17.00 -14.42 12.94
C PRO A 206 -16.43 -13.97 14.29
N ASN A 207 -15.46 -14.71 14.83
CA ASN A 207 -14.81 -14.41 16.12
C ASN A 207 -13.37 -13.88 15.98
N ALA A 208 -12.87 -13.65 14.75
CA ALA A 208 -11.51 -13.17 14.56
C ALA A 208 -11.32 -11.73 15.06
N THR A 209 -10.05 -11.36 15.25
CA THR A 209 -9.63 -9.95 15.37
C THR A 209 -9.26 -9.41 14.01
N TYR A 210 -9.91 -8.32 13.60
CA TYR A 210 -9.66 -7.66 12.33
C TYR A 210 -8.80 -6.42 12.53
N LYS A 211 -7.84 -6.24 11.63
CA LYS A 211 -6.82 -5.19 11.73
C LYS A 211 -6.66 -4.46 10.42
N THR A 212 -6.67 -3.13 10.48
CA THR A 212 -6.35 -2.30 9.32
C THR A 212 -5.85 -0.92 9.78
N MET A 213 -5.72 0.01 8.84
CA MET A 213 -5.36 1.40 9.10
C MET A 213 -6.54 2.19 9.69
N SER A 214 -6.23 3.30 10.37
CA SER A 214 -7.19 4.26 10.91
C SER A 214 -8.06 4.91 9.85
N LYS A 215 -9.32 5.23 10.20
CA LYS A 215 -10.22 6.04 9.35
C LYS A 215 -9.76 7.49 9.15
N LYS A 216 -8.77 7.93 9.94
CA LYS A 216 -8.16 9.27 9.89
C LYS A 216 -6.82 9.26 9.15
N ASP A 217 -6.48 8.17 8.48
CA ASP A 217 -5.25 8.10 7.70
C ASP A 217 -5.23 9.15 6.58
N ILE A 218 -4.04 9.69 6.25
CA ILE A 218 -3.91 10.70 5.20
C ILE A 218 -4.08 10.12 3.80
N HIS A 219 -3.90 8.80 3.64
CA HIS A 219 -4.13 8.11 2.37
C HIS A 219 -5.58 7.66 2.29
N VAL A 220 -6.26 8.01 1.19
CA VAL A 220 -7.70 7.76 1.03
C VAL A 220 -8.07 6.27 1.14
N ASP A 221 -7.31 5.38 0.50
CA ASP A 221 -7.57 3.94 0.56
C ASP A 221 -7.41 3.37 1.98
N HIS A 222 -6.44 3.87 2.74
CA HIS A 222 -6.23 3.48 4.14
C HIS A 222 -7.45 3.92 4.98
N ALA A 223 -7.87 5.18 4.81
CA ALA A 223 -9.00 5.75 5.53
C ALA A 223 -10.32 5.03 5.20
N ILE A 224 -10.53 4.60 3.95
CA ILE A 224 -11.74 3.86 3.54
C ILE A 224 -11.80 2.49 4.23
N LEU A 225 -10.69 1.74 4.29
CA LEU A 225 -10.64 0.47 5.03
C LEU A 225 -10.95 0.69 6.51
N GLY A 226 -10.32 1.70 7.13
CA GLY A 226 -10.56 2.04 8.53
C GLY A 226 -12.00 2.42 8.82
N ARG A 227 -12.63 3.20 7.93
CA ARG A 227 -14.03 3.61 8.02
C ARG A 227 -14.96 2.40 7.93
N VAL A 228 -14.82 1.57 6.90
CA VAL A 228 -15.67 0.38 6.72
C VAL A 228 -15.56 -0.57 7.91
N MET A 229 -14.33 -0.84 8.38
CA MET A 229 -14.11 -1.73 9.52
C MET A 229 -14.72 -1.16 10.81
N GLY A 230 -14.60 0.16 11.02
CA GLY A 230 -15.22 0.85 12.15
C GLY A 230 -16.75 0.77 12.10
N ASP A 231 -17.36 0.99 10.93
CA ASP A 231 -18.81 0.90 10.75
C ASP A 231 -19.31 -0.53 11.02
N LEU A 232 -18.62 -1.56 10.48
CA LEU A 232 -18.97 -2.97 10.75
C LEU A 232 -18.88 -3.32 12.25
N TYR A 233 -17.90 -2.76 12.96
CA TYR A 233 -17.75 -2.96 14.40
C TYR A 233 -18.89 -2.28 15.18
N HIS A 234 -19.19 -1.02 14.87
CA HIS A 234 -20.28 -0.27 15.53
C HIS A 234 -21.68 -0.83 15.21
N GLU A 235 -21.87 -1.39 14.02
CA GLU A 235 -23.10 -2.10 13.60
C GLU A 235 -23.20 -3.52 14.19
N HIS A 236 -22.28 -3.94 15.07
CA HIS A 236 -22.19 -5.28 15.65
C HIS A 236 -22.07 -6.43 14.64
N GLN A 237 -21.66 -6.12 13.40
CA GLN A 237 -21.37 -7.12 12.37
C GLN A 237 -19.95 -7.69 12.52
N MET A 238 -19.04 -6.96 13.18
CA MET A 238 -17.68 -7.38 13.47
C MET A 238 -17.39 -7.29 14.97
N LYS A 239 -16.92 -8.37 15.59
CA LYS A 239 -16.74 -8.42 17.05
C LYS A 239 -15.50 -7.69 17.56
N ASN A 240 -14.39 -7.76 16.84
CA ASN A 240 -13.10 -7.27 17.28
C ASN A 240 -12.41 -6.51 16.14
N ALA A 241 -12.22 -5.20 16.31
CA ALA A 241 -11.56 -4.34 15.33
C ALA A 241 -10.41 -3.57 16.01
N ILE A 242 -9.24 -3.53 15.37
CA ILE A 242 -8.08 -2.77 15.84
C ILE A 242 -7.50 -1.94 14.69
N HIS A 243 -7.32 -0.64 14.94
CA HIS A 243 -6.84 0.30 13.93
C HIS A 243 -5.42 0.78 14.24
N TYR A 244 -4.59 0.82 13.20
CA TYR A 244 -3.21 1.32 13.27
C TYR A 244 -3.06 2.63 12.49
N VAL A 245 -2.12 3.46 12.92
CA VAL A 245 -1.73 4.67 12.19
C VAL A 245 -0.61 4.31 11.23
N SER A 246 -0.79 4.55 9.92
CA SER A 246 0.27 4.28 8.95
C SER A 246 1.54 5.08 9.25
N VAL A 247 2.69 4.57 8.79
CA VAL A 247 3.96 5.30 8.86
C VAL A 247 3.87 6.64 8.12
N ALA A 248 3.16 6.69 6.98
CA ALA A 248 2.91 7.92 6.24
C ALA A 248 2.15 8.97 7.09
N THR A 249 1.01 8.59 7.69
CA THR A 249 0.22 9.47 8.56
C THR A 249 1.05 9.93 9.76
N ARG A 250 1.72 8.99 10.44
CA ARG A 250 2.58 9.28 11.59
C ARG A 250 3.69 10.28 11.25
N ASN A 251 4.37 10.08 10.12
CA ASN A 251 5.48 10.94 9.69
C ASN A 251 4.98 12.33 9.24
N SER A 252 3.77 12.42 8.68
CA SER A 252 3.20 13.70 8.23
C SER A 252 2.92 14.69 9.36
N LYS A 253 2.65 14.20 10.59
CA LYS A 253 2.21 14.98 11.75
C LYS A 253 0.94 15.84 11.51
N LYS A 254 0.22 15.62 10.41
CA LYS A 254 -0.99 16.38 10.04
C LYS A 254 -2.21 15.96 10.86
N VAL A 255 -2.21 14.73 11.35
CA VAL A 255 -3.32 14.13 12.09
C VAL A 255 -2.89 13.86 13.53
N LYS A 256 -3.74 14.23 14.49
CA LYS A 256 -3.52 13.99 15.92
C LYS A 256 -4.48 12.93 16.45
N PHE A 257 -3.96 11.97 17.19
CA PHE A 257 -4.73 10.90 17.82
C PHE A 257 -4.82 11.12 19.33
N LYS A 258 -6.04 11.38 19.83
CA LYS A 258 -6.28 11.66 21.26
C LYS A 258 -5.93 10.48 22.17
N LYS A 259 -6.29 9.26 21.74
CA LYS A 259 -5.99 8.01 22.44
C LYS A 259 -5.22 7.09 21.49
N HIS A 260 -4.03 6.71 21.89
CA HIS A 260 -3.18 5.83 21.12
C HIS A 260 -2.23 5.05 22.03
N THR A 261 -1.81 3.88 21.56
CA THR A 261 -0.87 3.02 22.26
C THR A 261 0.32 2.74 21.34
N LEU A 262 1.53 2.87 21.87
CA LEU A 262 2.73 2.49 21.16
C LEU A 262 2.91 0.97 21.24
N ILE A 263 2.88 0.31 20.10
CA ILE A 263 3.08 -1.14 20.01
C ILE A 263 4.52 -1.42 19.60
N THR A 264 5.24 -2.12 20.47
CA THR A 264 6.62 -2.56 20.25
C THR A 264 6.67 -4.08 20.07
N LEU A 265 7.80 -4.60 19.58
CA LEU A 265 8.03 -6.04 19.55
C LEU A 265 8.06 -6.61 20.97
N LYS A 266 7.24 -7.63 21.25
CA LYS A 266 7.24 -8.37 22.52
C LYS A 266 8.50 -9.22 22.69
N ASN A 267 9.12 -9.64 21.59
CA ASN A 267 10.38 -10.38 21.60
C ASN A 267 11.41 -9.73 20.66
N ARG A 268 12.56 -9.35 21.21
CA ARG A 268 13.64 -8.66 20.47
C ARG A 268 14.22 -9.50 19.33
N GLN A 269 14.20 -10.84 19.43
CA GLN A 269 14.71 -11.74 18.38
C GLN A 269 13.89 -11.64 17.09
N ASP A 270 12.62 -11.24 17.17
CA ASP A 270 11.77 -11.07 15.98
C ASP A 270 12.16 -9.86 15.13
N ARG A 271 13.04 -8.97 15.64
CA ARG A 271 13.58 -7.85 14.85
C ARG A 271 14.23 -8.33 13.56
N HIS A 272 14.90 -9.48 13.58
CA HIS A 272 15.51 -10.08 12.38
C HIS A 272 14.47 -10.44 11.31
N LYS A 273 13.27 -10.88 11.71
CA LYS A 273 12.20 -11.22 10.76
C LYS A 273 11.67 -9.98 10.06
N ILE A 274 11.49 -8.89 10.80
CA ILE A 274 11.09 -7.60 10.22
C ILE A 274 12.18 -7.08 9.27
N ARG A 275 13.46 -7.10 9.67
CA ARG A 275 14.56 -6.68 8.78
C ARG A 275 14.63 -7.52 7.50
N LYS A 276 14.46 -8.84 7.61
CA LYS A 276 14.37 -9.70 6.42
C LYS A 276 13.23 -9.30 5.49
N ALA A 277 12.08 -8.92 6.04
CA ALA A 277 10.94 -8.45 5.26
C ALA A 277 11.21 -7.08 4.61
N ILE A 278 11.85 -6.14 5.33
CA ILE A 278 12.33 -4.87 4.78
C ILE A 278 13.31 -5.12 3.60
N HIS A 279 14.28 -6.02 3.78
CA HIS A 279 15.26 -6.35 2.74
C HIS A 279 14.65 -6.98 1.47
N VAL A 280 13.43 -7.51 1.53
CA VAL A 280 12.71 -7.92 0.31
C VAL A 280 12.45 -6.70 -0.57
N TYR A 281 12.01 -5.60 0.02
CA TYR A 281 11.73 -4.35 -0.67
C TYR A 281 12.98 -3.54 -1.04
N GLU A 282 14.12 -3.78 -0.40
CA GLU A 282 15.41 -3.13 -0.76
C GLU A 282 16.14 -3.83 -1.90
N ARG A 283 15.79 -5.09 -2.19
CA ARG A 283 16.58 -5.92 -3.10
C ARG A 283 16.37 -5.53 -4.56
N TRP A 284 17.44 -5.08 -5.19
CA TRP A 284 17.54 -4.92 -6.63
C TRP A 284 18.22 -6.14 -7.28
N ASN A 285 17.43 -6.97 -7.95
CA ASN A 285 17.88 -8.06 -8.82
C ASN A 285 16.79 -8.38 -9.87
N PRO A 286 16.74 -7.62 -10.98
CA PRO A 286 15.71 -7.80 -12.01
C PRO A 286 15.65 -9.21 -12.60
N ALA A 287 16.79 -9.89 -12.74
CA ALA A 287 16.86 -11.27 -13.22
C ALA A 287 16.12 -12.27 -12.31
N LYS A 288 15.91 -11.93 -11.04
CA LYS A 288 15.13 -12.72 -10.06
C LYS A 288 13.77 -12.10 -9.74
N HIS A 289 13.29 -11.18 -10.59
CA HIS A 289 12.05 -10.44 -10.36
C HIS A 289 12.05 -9.69 -9.01
N SER A 290 13.18 -9.09 -8.64
CA SER A 290 13.29 -8.20 -7.47
C SER A 290 13.66 -6.80 -7.97
N PHE A 291 12.74 -5.85 -7.85
CA PHE A 291 12.90 -4.51 -8.42
C PHE A 291 12.94 -3.41 -7.33
N ALA A 292 12.91 -3.80 -6.06
CA ALA A 292 12.87 -2.91 -4.93
C ALA A 292 11.74 -1.86 -5.02
N LEU A 293 10.53 -2.26 -5.45
CA LEU A 293 9.49 -1.30 -5.87
C LEU A 293 8.95 -0.49 -4.68
N GLY A 294 8.73 -1.15 -3.55
CA GLY A 294 8.39 -0.48 -2.30
C GLY A 294 9.46 0.53 -1.87
N PHE A 295 10.73 0.16 -1.93
CA PHE A 295 11.82 1.03 -1.48
C PHE A 295 12.12 2.18 -2.45
N HIS A 296 11.88 2.01 -3.76
CA HIS A 296 11.86 3.14 -4.70
C HIS A 296 10.70 4.11 -4.42
N SER A 297 9.60 3.64 -3.84
CA SER A 297 8.43 4.46 -3.53
C SER A 297 8.59 5.24 -2.23
N VAL A 298 8.97 4.57 -1.14
CA VAL A 298 8.90 5.12 0.23
C VAL A 298 10.09 4.75 1.13
N PRO A 299 11.35 5.00 0.72
CA PRO A 299 12.55 4.51 1.44
C PRO A 299 12.61 5.03 2.88
N GLU A 300 12.25 6.29 3.12
CA GLU A 300 12.24 6.90 4.45
C GLU A 300 11.26 6.23 5.42
N GLN A 301 10.20 5.59 4.91
CA GLN A 301 9.26 4.86 5.76
C GLN A 301 9.88 3.56 6.27
N PHE A 302 10.63 2.84 5.42
CA PHE A 302 11.38 1.65 5.81
C PHE A 302 12.46 2.00 6.85
N HIS A 303 13.23 3.06 6.62
CA HIS A 303 14.21 3.53 7.61
C HIS A 303 13.56 3.96 8.93
N SER A 304 12.42 4.67 8.88
CA SER A 304 11.67 5.05 10.08
C SER A 304 11.23 3.83 10.90
N LEU A 305 10.70 2.79 10.23
CA LEU A 305 10.35 1.54 10.90
C LEU A 305 11.57 0.83 11.46
N GLU A 306 12.64 0.67 10.67
CA GLU A 306 13.82 -0.08 11.11
C GLU A 306 14.47 0.51 12.36
N ASN A 307 14.54 1.85 12.41
CA ASN A 307 15.09 2.58 13.54
C ASN A 307 14.21 2.45 14.79
N LYS A 308 12.88 2.58 14.64
CA LYS A 308 11.95 2.67 15.77
C LYS A 308 11.45 1.31 16.26
N MET A 309 11.26 0.35 15.36
CA MET A 309 10.63 -0.96 15.60
C MET A 309 9.36 -0.87 16.45
N ASN A 310 8.54 0.13 16.15
CA ASN A 310 7.26 0.36 16.82
C ASN A 310 6.25 0.98 15.86
N VAL A 311 4.98 0.72 16.15
CA VAL A 311 3.84 1.24 15.41
C VAL A 311 2.83 1.83 16.40
N ILE A 312 1.87 2.59 15.89
CA ILE A 312 0.86 3.24 16.74
C ILE A 312 -0.47 2.57 16.48
N GLU A 313 -1.05 2.02 17.54
CA GLU A 313 -2.45 1.58 17.59
C GLU A 313 -3.31 2.74 18.10
N THR A 314 -4.52 2.90 17.57
CA THR A 314 -5.45 3.95 18.00
C THR A 314 -6.80 3.37 18.39
N ALA A 315 -7.41 3.97 19.42
CA ALA A 315 -8.78 3.67 19.79
C ALA A 315 -9.71 4.57 18.95
N GLU A 316 -10.54 3.96 18.09
CA GLU A 316 -11.43 4.66 17.15
C GLU A 316 -12.90 4.33 17.28
#